data_AF-A0AAW7PMC2-F1
#
_entry.id   AF-A0AAW7PMC2-F1
#
_cell.length_a   1.000
_cell.length_b   1.000
_cell.length_c   1.000
_cell.angle_alpha   90.00
_cell.angle_beta   90.00
_cell.angle_gamma   90.00
#
_symmetry.space_group_name_H-M   'P 1'
#
loop_
_entity.id
_entity.type
_entity.pdbx_description
1 polymer ?
#
loop_
_entity_poly.entity_id
_entity_poly.type
_entity_poly.pdbx_seq_one_letter_code
_entity_poly.pdbx_strand_id
1 'polypeptide(L)'
;MNQQEWIEYFELVNGRKPTPAELAQAQAAGEFILERPNVFGSNGQVTEQRPIKPAEPVITMTQQPQFAQTTATFQQVVPAKKGMSKKTKIILASVFGSLAAILLIVGGYSLWRYQSGKIADGTYEVVSFSYYNEDKNRMVDGIKEYKDEDTKLLDFLVVKKNQSNHYNYLESDGKSSISLIQNEKSIPQKFDPWNRTQSQVLSADDVKDIVTDYMKKMSKEYSFYSKDDVKKTVKTAVSEYKDTLKETRTYVKHGDEFTLNIYDKKGKLKMTTTYKLMSREDGEERKDDYDDAVKDYKKDLKEISDKYDEYSDYGYGYGYDYGYGYGNDYGDTYGGYNDGKNSGSKSDSSDSSKKSSDKI
;
A
#
# COMPACT_ATOMS: atom_id res chain seq x y z
N MET A 1 -5.45 -21.14 9.05
CA MET A 1 -4.33 -20.69 8.20
C MET A 1 -3.67 -21.90 7.57
N ASN A 2 -3.03 -21.74 6.42
CA ASN A 2 -2.22 -22.82 5.84
C ASN A 2 -0.80 -22.82 6.44
N GLN A 3 -0.01 -23.85 6.14
CA GLN A 3 1.33 -24.02 6.70
C GLN A 3 2.26 -22.83 6.40
N GLN A 4 2.14 -22.23 5.21
CA GLN A 4 2.99 -21.12 4.79
C GLN A 4 2.66 -19.84 5.55
N GLU A 5 1.37 -19.51 5.66
CA GLU A 5 0.90 -18.38 6.48
C GLU A 5 1.30 -18.52 7.96
N TRP A 6 1.27 -19.75 8.48
CA TRP A 6 1.71 -20.02 9.85
C TRP A 6 3.22 -19.81 10.04
N ILE A 7 4.04 -20.24 9.07
CA ILE A 7 5.50 -20.02 9.08
C ILE A 7 5.81 -18.52 9.00
N GLU A 8 5.15 -17.78 8.11
CA GLU A 8 5.35 -16.33 7.97
C GLU A 8 4.95 -15.58 9.24
N TYR A 9 3.85 -15.98 9.87
CA TYR A 9 3.43 -15.46 11.17
C TYR A 9 4.46 -15.80 12.27
N PHE A 10 4.96 -17.04 12.31
CA PHE A 10 5.97 -17.46 13.28
C PHE A 10 7.27 -16.65 13.12
N GLU A 11 7.72 -16.43 11.89
CA GLU A 11 8.91 -15.64 11.57
C GLU A 11 8.73 -14.17 11.94
N LEU A 12 7.56 -13.59 11.68
CA LEU A 12 7.24 -12.21 12.04
C LEU A 12 7.27 -11.99 13.56
N VAL A 13 6.73 -12.94 14.33
CA VAL A 13 6.64 -12.83 15.80
C VAL A 13 7.97 -13.11 16.48
N ASN A 14 8.72 -14.12 16.01
CA ASN A 14 9.91 -14.60 16.70
C ASN A 14 11.23 -14.13 16.06
N GLY A 15 11.18 -13.45 14.91
CA GLY A 15 12.37 -13.01 14.18
C GLY A 15 13.25 -14.16 13.65
N ARG A 16 12.73 -15.40 13.64
CA ARG A 16 13.43 -16.60 13.17
C ARG A 16 12.47 -17.62 12.57
N LYS A 17 13.00 -18.51 11.74
CA LYS A 17 12.25 -19.65 11.20
C LYS A 17 11.81 -20.62 12.32
N PRO A 18 10.65 -21.27 12.19
CA PRO A 18 10.22 -22.30 13.14
C PRO A 18 11.14 -23.52 13.05
N THR A 19 11.42 -24.13 14.20
CA THR A 19 12.10 -25.43 14.26
C THR A 19 11.14 -26.55 13.85
N PRO A 20 11.65 -27.73 13.41
CA PRO A 20 10.79 -28.87 13.06
C PRO A 20 9.87 -29.31 14.21
N ALA A 21 10.32 -29.17 15.46
CA ALA A 21 9.52 -29.48 16.65
C ALA A 21 8.34 -28.51 16.82
N GLU A 22 8.56 -27.21 16.61
CA GLU A 22 7.52 -26.18 16.70
C GLU A 22 6.47 -26.34 15.59
N LEU A 23 6.93 -26.68 14.38
CA LEU A 23 6.04 -26.94 13.25
C LEU A 23 5.18 -28.19 13.48
N ALA A 24 5.77 -29.27 14.01
CA ALA A 24 5.04 -30.48 14.38
C ALA A 24 4.05 -30.23 15.53
N GLN A 25 4.42 -29.41 16.51
CA GLN A 25 3.55 -29.05 17.62
C GLN A 25 2.35 -28.22 17.15
N ALA A 26 2.58 -27.23 16.28
CA ALA A 26 1.52 -26.42 15.69
C ALA A 26 0.58 -27.24 14.79
N GLN A 27 1.12 -28.22 14.05
CA GLN A 27 0.30 -29.18 13.31
C GLN A 27 -0.54 -30.06 14.25
N ALA A 28 0.05 -30.57 15.33
CA ALA A 28 -0.67 -31.39 16.32
C ALA A 28 -1.75 -30.60 17.09
N ALA A 29 -1.52 -29.29 17.28
CA ALA A 29 -2.48 -28.37 17.86
C ALA A 29 -3.56 -27.87 16.86
N GLY A 30 -3.43 -28.23 15.57
CA GLY A 30 -4.36 -27.80 14.53
C GLY A 30 -4.27 -26.30 14.21
N GLU A 31 -3.15 -25.64 14.51
CA GLU A 31 -2.95 -24.21 14.25
C GLU A 31 -2.92 -23.88 12.75
N PHE A 32 -2.56 -24.87 11.93
CA PHE A 32 -2.68 -24.78 10.49
C PHE A 32 -3.17 -26.10 9.90
N ILE A 33 -3.80 -26.00 8.74
CA ILE A 33 -4.23 -27.14 7.93
C ILE A 33 -3.22 -27.34 6.81
N LEU A 34 -2.76 -28.59 6.64
CA LEU A 34 -2.00 -29.00 5.46
C LEU A 34 -2.95 -28.96 4.27
N GLU A 35 -2.83 -27.93 3.44
CA GLU A 35 -3.48 -27.91 2.14
C GLU A 35 -2.96 -29.12 1.35
N ARG A 36 -3.84 -30.10 1.11
CA ARG A 36 -3.56 -31.10 0.08
C ARG A 36 -3.63 -30.42 -1.28
N PRO A 37 -2.80 -30.82 -2.25
CA PRO A 37 -2.97 -30.36 -3.62
C PRO A 37 -4.38 -30.70 -4.09
N ASN A 38 -5.19 -29.70 -4.42
CA ASN A 38 -6.50 -29.88 -5.03
C ASN A 38 -6.31 -30.45 -6.44
N VAL A 39 -6.45 -31.78 -6.58
CA VAL A 39 -6.74 -32.40 -7.87
C VAL A 39 -8.25 -32.36 -8.03
N PHE A 40 -8.71 -31.57 -9.00
CA PHE A 40 -10.11 -31.50 -9.42
C PHE A 40 -10.69 -32.90 -9.71
N GLY A 41 -11.88 -33.18 -9.18
CA GLY A 41 -12.67 -34.34 -9.51
C GLY A 41 -14.14 -34.08 -9.20
N SER A 42 -14.93 -33.91 -10.25
CA SER A 42 -16.39 -33.79 -10.25
C SER A 42 -17.06 -35.00 -9.60
N ASN A 43 -17.85 -34.77 -8.55
CA ASN A 43 -19.23 -35.26 -8.38
C ASN A 43 -19.67 -35.02 -6.93
N GLY A 44 -20.79 -34.33 -6.76
CA GLY A 44 -21.35 -34.00 -5.46
C GLY A 44 -21.72 -35.27 -4.68
N GLN A 45 -21.13 -35.42 -3.49
CA GLN A 45 -21.69 -36.22 -2.40
C GLN A 45 -21.14 -35.71 -1.07
N VAL A 46 -22.05 -35.27 -0.22
CA VAL A 46 -21.83 -35.04 1.22
C VAL A 46 -21.46 -36.38 1.84
N THR A 47 -20.30 -36.49 2.50
CA THR A 47 -20.03 -37.64 3.38
C THR A 47 -19.45 -37.19 4.71
N GLU A 48 -20.19 -37.59 5.73
CA GLU A 48 -20.05 -37.44 7.17
C GLU A 48 -18.70 -37.94 7.72
N GLN A 49 -18.22 -37.28 8.78
CA GLN A 49 -17.02 -37.69 9.53
C GLN A 49 -17.26 -39.00 10.28
N ARG A 50 -16.39 -40.01 10.07
CA ARG A 50 -16.22 -41.14 10.99
C ARG A 50 -14.85 -41.10 11.67
N PRO A 51 -14.75 -41.45 12.96
CA PRO A 51 -13.51 -41.40 13.72
C PRO A 51 -12.63 -42.63 13.44
N ILE A 52 -11.34 -42.42 13.22
CA ILE A 52 -10.37 -43.51 13.01
C ILE A 52 -9.42 -43.56 14.21
N LYS A 53 -9.36 -44.73 14.85
CA LYS A 53 -8.42 -45.11 15.93
C LYS A 53 -6.96 -45.13 15.42
N PRO A 54 -5.95 -44.89 16.28
CA PRO A 54 -4.54 -45.11 15.94
C PRO A 54 -4.19 -46.61 15.95
N ALA A 55 -3.49 -47.07 14.92
CA ALA A 55 -2.88 -48.41 14.85
C ALA A 55 -1.42 -48.37 15.34
N GLU A 56 -1.04 -49.39 16.11
CA GLU A 56 0.30 -49.61 16.68
C GLU A 56 1.31 -50.13 15.63
N PRO A 57 2.62 -49.89 15.80
CA PRO A 57 3.65 -50.33 14.86
C PRO A 57 4.03 -51.80 15.05
N VAL A 58 4.08 -52.54 13.93
CA VAL A 58 4.54 -53.94 13.84
C VAL A 58 6.07 -53.99 13.73
N ILE A 59 6.67 -54.82 14.57
CA ILE A 59 8.09 -55.19 14.60
C ILE A 59 8.29 -56.41 13.67
N THR A 60 9.34 -56.41 12.84
CA THR A 60 9.88 -57.64 12.23
C THR A 60 11.38 -57.74 12.44
N MET A 61 11.78 -58.90 12.97
CA MET A 61 13.14 -59.32 13.37
C MET A 61 14.08 -59.60 12.18
N THR A 62 15.40 -59.56 12.41
CA THR A 62 16.31 -60.75 12.35
C THR A 62 17.79 -60.38 12.53
N GLN A 63 18.43 -60.86 13.61
CA GLN A 63 19.66 -61.69 13.64
C GLN A 63 20.38 -61.64 15.00
N GLN A 64 20.61 -62.84 15.56
CA GLN A 64 21.57 -63.23 16.60
C GLN A 64 22.43 -64.36 15.97
N PRO A 65 23.55 -64.88 16.55
CA PRO A 65 24.05 -64.72 17.93
C PRO A 65 25.58 -64.53 18.06
N GLN A 66 26.11 -64.32 19.28
CA GLN A 66 27.08 -65.23 19.92
C GLN A 66 27.49 -64.85 21.37
N PHE A 67 27.29 -65.84 22.24
CA PHE A 67 27.92 -66.27 23.51
C PHE A 67 28.66 -65.35 24.51
N ALA A 68 28.21 -65.53 25.76
CA ALA A 68 28.95 -65.70 27.02
C ALA A 68 29.69 -64.51 27.66
N GLN A 69 29.18 -64.05 28.81
CA GLN A 69 29.86 -64.20 30.11
C GLN A 69 28.96 -63.74 31.27
N THR A 70 28.80 -64.62 32.26
CA THR A 70 28.29 -64.33 33.59
C THR A 70 29.36 -63.65 34.44
N THR A 71 29.07 -62.46 34.99
CA THR A 71 29.73 -61.96 36.20
C THR A 71 28.90 -60.90 36.94
N ALA A 72 28.56 -61.25 38.18
CA ALA A 72 28.38 -60.44 39.40
C ALA A 72 27.90 -58.97 39.34
N THR A 73 26.69 -58.79 39.88
CA THR A 73 26.24 -57.76 40.82
C THR A 73 27.02 -56.44 40.93
N PHE A 74 26.45 -55.37 40.38
CA PHE A 74 26.36 -54.09 41.08
C PHE A 74 24.87 -53.71 41.17
N GLN A 75 24.28 -53.88 42.35
CA GLN A 75 23.02 -53.22 42.66
C GLN A 75 23.31 -51.72 42.79
N GLN A 76 23.29 -51.01 41.67
CA GLN A 76 23.04 -49.58 41.71
C GLN A 76 21.54 -49.42 41.97
N VAL A 77 21.19 -49.24 43.24
CA VAL A 77 19.84 -48.84 43.64
C VAL A 77 19.58 -47.50 42.96
N VAL A 78 18.87 -47.54 41.83
CA VAL A 78 18.33 -46.34 41.20
C VAL A 78 17.38 -45.75 42.24
N PRO A 79 17.62 -44.53 42.77
CA PRO A 79 16.61 -43.91 43.61
C PRO A 79 15.36 -43.79 42.74
N ALA A 80 14.25 -44.38 43.21
CA ALA A 80 12.96 -44.30 42.53
C ALA A 80 12.73 -42.84 42.11
N LYS A 81 12.38 -42.60 40.83
CA LYS A 81 11.96 -41.28 40.34
C LYS A 81 10.94 -40.74 41.34
N LYS A 82 11.37 -39.79 42.19
CA LYS A 82 10.54 -39.20 43.22
C LYS A 82 9.39 -38.51 42.49
N GLY A 83 8.21 -39.11 42.53
CA GLY A 83 7.02 -38.56 41.91
C GLY A 83 6.87 -37.12 42.36
N MET A 84 6.76 -36.20 41.39
CA MET A 84 6.62 -34.78 41.64
C MET A 84 5.51 -34.53 42.68
N SER A 85 5.83 -33.79 43.74
CA SER A 85 4.89 -33.58 44.86
C SER A 85 3.59 -32.94 44.36
N LYS A 86 2.45 -33.22 45.01
CA LYS A 86 1.15 -32.60 44.64
C LYS A 86 1.25 -31.07 44.57
N LYS A 87 2.02 -30.45 45.46
CA LYS A 87 2.28 -28.99 45.48
C LYS A 87 3.04 -28.53 44.22
N THR A 88 4.06 -29.28 43.80
CA THR A 88 4.85 -28.99 42.59
C THR A 88 4.03 -29.19 41.31
N LYS A 89 3.14 -30.19 41.25
CA LYS A 89 2.21 -30.37 40.12
C LYS A 89 1.21 -29.21 39.99
N ILE A 90 0.69 -28.70 41.11
CA ILE A 90 -0.22 -27.54 41.12
C ILE A 90 0.51 -26.26 40.69
N ILE A 91 1.72 -26.01 41.19
CA ILE A 91 2.53 -24.85 40.78
C ILE A 91 2.86 -24.93 39.28
N LEU A 92 3.27 -26.10 38.78
CA LEU A 92 3.58 -26.29 37.37
C LEU A 92 2.35 -26.09 36.49
N ALA A 93 1.20 -26.66 36.87
CA ALA A 93 -0.08 -26.45 36.17
C ALA A 93 -0.55 -24.98 36.22
N SER A 94 -0.34 -24.28 37.33
CA SER A 94 -0.64 -22.85 37.47
C SER A 94 0.24 -21.98 36.58
N VAL A 95 1.53 -22.28 36.48
CA VAL A 95 2.46 -21.56 35.60
C VAL A 95 2.10 -21.81 34.13
N PHE A 96 1.85 -23.06 33.75
CA PHE A 96 1.42 -23.38 32.38
C PHE A 96 0.05 -22.78 32.02
N GLY A 97 -0.92 -22.82 32.94
CA GLY A 97 -2.23 -22.21 32.74
C GLY A 97 -2.15 -20.69 32.61
N SER A 98 -1.31 -20.04 33.41
CA SER A 98 -1.08 -18.59 33.33
C SER A 98 -0.38 -18.21 32.02
N LEU A 99 0.60 -19.01 31.58
CA LEU A 99 1.32 -18.77 30.32
C LEU A 99 0.39 -18.94 29.11
N ALA A 100 -0.46 -19.98 29.12
CA ALA A 100 -1.47 -20.19 28.08
C ALA A 100 -2.50 -19.04 28.04
N ALA A 101 -2.95 -18.54 29.19
CA ALA A 101 -3.85 -17.40 29.26
C ALA A 101 -3.20 -16.12 28.70
N ILE A 102 -1.94 -15.85 29.03
CA ILE A 102 -1.20 -14.69 28.49
C ILE A 102 -1.07 -14.81 26.96
N LEU A 103 -0.73 -15.99 26.44
CA LEU A 103 -0.63 -16.22 24.99
C LEU A 103 -1.96 -16.01 24.27
N LEU A 104 -3.08 -16.45 24.85
CA LEU A 104 -4.41 -16.21 24.28
C LEU A 104 -4.79 -14.73 24.31
N ILE A 105 -4.44 -14.00 25.37
CA ILE A 105 -4.70 -12.55 25.46
C ILE A 105 -3.87 -11.79 24.42
N VAL A 106 -2.56 -12.07 24.34
CA VAL A 106 -1.67 -11.41 23.39
C VAL A 106 -2.04 -11.78 21.96
N GLY A 107 -2.26 -13.06 21.67
CA GLY A 107 -2.69 -13.53 20.35
C GLY A 107 -4.04 -12.97 19.91
N GLY A 108 -5.03 -12.98 20.82
CA GLY A 108 -6.36 -12.42 20.57
C GLY A 108 -6.32 -10.91 20.32
N TYR A 109 -5.60 -10.15 21.14
CA TYR A 109 -5.40 -8.72 20.92
C TYR A 109 -4.70 -8.45 19.59
N SER A 110 -3.70 -9.26 19.25
CA SER A 110 -2.91 -9.06 18.04
C SER A 110 -3.74 -9.28 16.77
N LEU A 111 -4.53 -10.36 16.74
CA LEU A 111 -5.45 -10.64 15.65
C LEU A 111 -6.52 -9.55 15.53
N TRP A 112 -7.13 -9.13 16.65
CA TRP A 112 -8.12 -8.05 16.67
C TRP A 112 -7.54 -6.73 16.17
N ARG A 113 -6.32 -6.38 16.62
CA ARG A 113 -5.67 -5.13 16.24
C ARG A 113 -5.33 -5.07 14.76
N TYR A 114 -4.89 -6.20 14.19
CA TYR A 114 -4.64 -6.33 12.76
C TYR A 114 -5.94 -6.28 11.95
N GLN A 115 -6.94 -7.10 12.30
CA GLN A 115 -8.21 -7.19 11.55
C GLN A 115 -8.99 -5.88 11.57
N SER A 116 -8.99 -5.15 12.70
CA SER A 116 -9.66 -3.85 12.80
C SER A 116 -9.01 -2.75 11.96
N GLY A 117 -7.72 -2.88 11.64
CA GLY A 117 -7.00 -1.96 10.77
C GLY A 117 -6.92 -2.41 9.32
N LYS A 118 -7.27 -3.67 9.00
CA LYS A 118 -7.15 -4.20 7.65
C LYS A 118 -8.17 -3.54 6.73
N ILE A 119 -7.69 -2.90 5.67
CA ILE A 119 -8.53 -2.39 4.59
C ILE A 119 -8.89 -3.58 3.69
N ALA A 120 -10.17 -3.73 3.35
CA ALA A 120 -10.62 -4.84 2.50
C ALA A 120 -10.12 -4.63 1.07
N ASP A 121 -9.82 -5.72 0.37
CA ASP A 121 -9.50 -5.65 -1.06
C ASP A 121 -10.74 -5.19 -1.84
N GLY A 122 -10.55 -4.29 -2.80
CA GLY A 122 -11.64 -3.72 -3.59
C GLY A 122 -11.34 -2.32 -4.11
N THR A 123 -12.28 -1.78 -4.88
CA THR A 123 -12.23 -0.42 -5.41
C THR A 123 -12.90 0.53 -4.41
N TYR A 124 -12.21 1.62 -4.07
CA TYR A 124 -12.74 2.65 -3.18
C TYR A 124 -12.77 3.98 -3.91
N GLU A 125 -13.85 4.73 -3.74
CA GLU A 125 -13.98 6.08 -4.28
C GLU A 125 -13.89 7.14 -3.20
N VAL A 126 -13.42 8.33 -3.58
CA VAL A 126 -13.39 9.49 -2.68
C VAL A 126 -14.81 10.01 -2.46
N VAL A 127 -15.22 10.09 -1.19
CA VAL A 127 -16.52 10.66 -0.77
C VAL A 127 -16.37 11.95 0.02
N SER A 128 -15.19 12.21 0.57
CA SER A 128 -14.84 13.48 1.19
C SER A 128 -13.38 13.80 0.95
N PHE A 129 -13.07 15.06 0.67
CA PHE A 129 -11.70 15.52 0.53
C PHE A 129 -11.56 16.95 1.05
N SER A 130 -10.57 17.15 1.92
CA SER A 130 -10.15 18.48 2.37
C SER A 130 -8.64 18.61 2.44
N TYR A 131 -8.16 19.82 2.16
CA TYR A 131 -6.74 20.16 2.21
C TYR A 131 -6.53 21.47 2.96
N TYR A 132 -5.34 21.65 3.51
CA TYR A 132 -4.95 22.85 4.20
C TYR A 132 -4.53 23.91 3.17
N ASN A 133 -5.29 25.00 3.09
CA ASN A 133 -4.96 26.15 2.25
C ASN A 133 -4.14 27.15 3.07
N GLU A 134 -2.91 27.45 2.62
CA GLU A 134 -1.99 28.33 3.34
C GLU A 134 -2.47 29.78 3.38
N ASP A 135 -3.04 30.29 2.29
CA ASP A 135 -3.52 31.68 2.18
C ASP A 135 -4.73 31.93 3.08
N LYS A 136 -5.69 31.00 3.07
CA LYS A 136 -6.88 31.02 3.92
C LYS A 136 -6.56 30.56 5.35
N ASN A 137 -5.36 30.03 5.59
CA ASN A 137 -4.89 29.49 6.86
C ASN A 137 -5.88 28.49 7.51
N ARG A 138 -6.53 27.64 6.71
CA ARG A 138 -7.56 26.69 7.18
C ARG A 138 -7.71 25.48 6.26
N MET A 139 -8.34 24.42 6.77
CA MET A 139 -8.81 23.32 5.92
C MET A 139 -9.95 23.82 5.01
N VAL A 140 -9.90 23.43 3.75
CA VAL A 140 -10.89 23.73 2.72
C VAL A 140 -11.38 22.43 2.11
N ASP A 141 -12.68 22.39 1.78
CA ASP A 141 -13.34 21.26 1.12
C ASP A 141 -13.02 21.31 -0.38
N GLY A 142 -12.19 20.38 -0.85
CA GLY A 142 -11.72 20.41 -2.23
C GLY A 142 -12.76 19.90 -3.23
N ILE A 143 -13.69 19.02 -2.82
CA ILE A 143 -14.76 18.56 -3.72
C ILE A 143 -15.69 19.71 -4.08
N LYS A 144 -15.95 20.63 -3.14
CA LYS A 144 -16.74 21.83 -3.42
C LYS A 144 -16.05 22.78 -4.38
N GLU A 145 -14.76 23.02 -4.21
CA GLU A 145 -14.02 23.92 -5.11
C GLU A 145 -14.06 23.43 -6.56
N TYR A 146 -13.88 22.13 -6.83
CA TYR A 146 -14.00 21.61 -8.20
C TYR A 146 -15.41 21.73 -8.79
N LYS A 147 -16.45 21.52 -7.97
CA LYS A 147 -17.85 21.66 -8.42
C LYS A 147 -18.20 23.09 -8.83
N ASP A 148 -17.64 24.08 -8.14
CA ASP A 148 -17.88 25.49 -8.46
C ASP A 148 -17.23 25.92 -9.79
N GLU A 149 -16.29 25.11 -10.32
CA GLU A 149 -15.57 25.33 -11.57
C GLU A 149 -16.09 24.47 -12.74
N ASP A 150 -17.33 23.97 -12.65
CA ASP A 150 -17.94 23.04 -13.63
C ASP A 150 -17.06 21.81 -13.94
N THR A 151 -16.16 21.46 -13.01
CA THR A 151 -15.16 20.40 -13.17
C THR A 151 -15.50 19.24 -12.24
N LYS A 152 -15.57 18.02 -12.79
CA LYS A 152 -15.76 16.81 -11.98
C LYS A 152 -14.40 16.19 -11.70
N LEU A 153 -14.08 16.12 -10.43
CA LEU A 153 -12.99 15.31 -9.94
C LEU A 153 -13.48 13.87 -9.73
N LEU A 154 -12.89 12.93 -10.45
CA LEU A 154 -13.05 11.51 -10.16
C LEU A 154 -11.75 10.94 -9.62
N ASP A 155 -11.84 10.33 -8.45
CA ASP A 155 -10.71 9.74 -7.74
C ASP A 155 -11.13 8.45 -7.07
N PHE A 156 -10.33 7.42 -7.32
CA PHE A 156 -10.50 6.14 -6.69
C PHE A 156 -9.15 5.46 -6.49
N LEU A 157 -9.15 4.46 -5.61
CA LEU A 157 -8.03 3.57 -5.42
C LEU A 157 -8.47 2.12 -5.45
N VAL A 158 -7.58 1.25 -5.89
CA VAL A 158 -7.78 -0.18 -5.87
C VAL A 158 -6.87 -0.77 -4.81
N VAL A 159 -7.46 -1.37 -3.78
CA VAL A 159 -6.73 -2.06 -2.71
C VAL A 159 -6.62 -3.54 -3.03
N LYS A 160 -5.41 -4.07 -2.96
CA LYS A 160 -5.12 -5.50 -3.07
C LYS A 160 -3.96 -5.87 -2.17
N LYS A 161 -4.15 -6.85 -1.29
CA LYS A 161 -3.08 -7.36 -0.39
C LYS A 161 -2.39 -6.25 0.42
N ASN A 162 -3.17 -5.37 1.04
CA ASN A 162 -2.70 -4.19 1.79
C ASN A 162 -1.85 -3.21 0.96
N GLN A 163 -1.91 -3.26 -0.37
CA GLN A 163 -1.35 -2.23 -1.23
C GLN A 163 -2.47 -1.52 -1.97
N SER A 164 -2.30 -0.23 -2.27
CA SER A 164 -3.22 0.53 -3.11
C SER A 164 -2.52 1.12 -4.31
N ASN A 165 -3.24 1.09 -5.43
CA ASN A 165 -2.96 1.90 -6.61
C ASN A 165 -4.00 3.00 -6.70
N HIS A 166 -3.54 4.21 -6.99
CA HIS A 166 -4.37 5.41 -7.04
C HIS A 166 -4.63 5.81 -8.50
N TYR A 167 -5.85 6.25 -8.76
CA TYR A 167 -6.34 6.63 -10.08
C TYR A 167 -7.18 7.90 -9.93
N ASN A 168 -6.92 8.89 -10.78
CA ASN A 168 -7.73 10.10 -10.82
C ASN A 168 -7.79 10.67 -12.23
N TYR A 169 -8.87 11.41 -12.49
CA TYR A 169 -8.97 12.31 -13.61
C TYR A 169 -9.91 13.46 -13.30
N LEU A 170 -9.73 14.55 -14.04
CA LEU A 170 -10.61 15.71 -14.01
C LEU A 170 -11.41 15.74 -15.31
N GLU A 171 -12.72 15.83 -15.24
CA GLU A 171 -13.59 16.06 -16.38
C GLU A 171 -14.04 17.52 -16.40
N SER A 172 -13.74 18.23 -17.47
CA SER A 172 -14.17 19.61 -17.72
C SER A 172 -14.58 19.75 -19.18
N ASP A 173 -15.72 20.38 -19.45
CA ASP A 173 -16.29 20.51 -20.81
C ASP A 173 -16.43 19.19 -21.59
N GLY A 174 -16.73 18.09 -20.88
CA GLY A 174 -16.83 16.75 -21.46
C GLY A 174 -15.49 16.14 -21.90
N LYS A 175 -14.36 16.75 -21.53
CA LYS A 175 -13.01 16.24 -21.77
C LYS A 175 -12.36 15.83 -20.46
N SER A 176 -11.69 14.68 -20.49
CA SER A 176 -10.94 14.17 -19.35
C SER A 176 -9.48 14.62 -19.41
N SER A 177 -8.95 15.10 -18.30
CA SER A 177 -7.53 15.35 -18.07
C SER A 177 -6.99 14.27 -17.14
N ILE A 178 -6.07 13.45 -17.66
CA ILE A 178 -5.63 12.21 -16.99
C ILE A 178 -4.11 12.19 -16.83
N SER A 179 -3.65 11.85 -15.63
CA SER A 179 -2.24 11.52 -15.40
C SER A 179 -1.91 10.13 -15.94
N LEU A 180 -1.48 10.10 -17.21
CA LEU A 180 -1.16 8.85 -17.93
C LEU A 180 -0.07 8.03 -17.25
N ILE A 181 0.84 8.64 -16.48
CA ILE A 181 1.88 7.91 -15.76
C ILE A 181 1.26 7.02 -14.66
N GLN A 182 0.19 7.45 -13.99
CA GLN A 182 -0.49 6.65 -12.98
C GLN A 182 -1.25 5.46 -13.58
N ASN A 183 -1.75 5.61 -14.81
CA ASN A 183 -2.33 4.50 -15.58
C ASN A 183 -1.26 3.48 -16.00
N GLU A 184 -0.14 3.94 -16.58
CA GLU A 184 0.85 3.05 -17.18
C GLU A 184 1.88 2.49 -16.18
N LYS A 185 2.11 3.22 -15.08
CA LYS A 185 3.11 2.91 -14.07
C LYS A 185 2.46 3.02 -12.68
N SER A 186 2.12 1.86 -12.12
CA SER A 186 1.65 1.77 -10.74
C SER A 186 2.74 2.25 -9.77
N ILE A 187 2.37 3.18 -8.88
CA ILE A 187 3.18 3.64 -7.76
C ILE A 187 2.47 3.17 -6.49
N PRO A 188 2.71 1.92 -6.06
CA PRO A 188 1.92 1.33 -5.00
C PRO A 188 2.22 2.00 -3.66
N GLN A 189 1.17 2.20 -2.88
CA GLN A 189 1.24 2.55 -1.47
C GLN A 189 0.93 1.31 -0.64
N LYS A 190 1.52 1.19 0.55
CA LYS A 190 1.32 0.06 1.45
C LYS A 190 0.64 0.50 2.72
N PHE A 191 -0.42 -0.22 3.10
CA PHE A 191 -1.07 -0.08 4.40
C PHE A 191 -0.40 -0.99 5.43
N ASP A 192 -0.30 -0.46 6.64
CA ASP A 192 0.02 -1.20 7.85
C ASP A 192 -1.23 -1.25 8.75
N PRO A 193 -1.98 -2.37 8.73
CA PRO A 193 -3.14 -2.57 9.60
C PRO A 193 -2.83 -2.44 11.09
N TRP A 194 -1.64 -2.85 11.50
CA TRP A 194 -1.24 -2.80 12.89
C TRP A 194 -1.03 -1.36 13.35
N ASN A 195 -0.26 -0.57 12.62
CA ASN A 195 0.03 0.81 13.01
C ASN A 195 -1.04 1.81 12.53
N ARG A 196 -1.95 1.37 11.65
CA ARG A 196 -2.92 2.22 10.94
C ARG A 196 -2.23 3.35 10.18
N THR A 197 -1.16 2.99 9.48
CA THR A 197 -0.34 3.91 8.69
C THR A 197 -0.31 3.50 7.24
N GLN A 198 -0.03 4.45 6.37
CA GLN A 198 0.24 4.21 4.95
C GLN A 198 1.65 4.69 4.63
N SER A 199 2.37 3.97 3.79
CA SER A 199 3.71 4.36 3.36
C SER A 199 3.86 4.21 1.85
N GLN A 200 4.73 5.04 1.27
CA GLN A 200 5.16 4.85 -0.10
C GLN A 200 6.05 3.61 -0.19
N VAL A 201 5.95 2.83 -1.28
CA VAL A 201 6.74 1.61 -1.47
C VAL A 201 8.05 1.86 -2.22
N LEU A 202 8.06 2.85 -3.12
CA LEU A 202 9.19 3.11 -4.00
C LEU A 202 10.25 4.01 -3.34
N SER A 203 11.49 3.89 -3.77
CA SER A 203 12.53 4.88 -3.48
C SER A 203 12.45 6.07 -4.44
N ALA A 204 13.14 7.16 -4.11
CA ALA A 204 13.23 8.31 -5.01
C ALA A 204 13.98 7.99 -6.31
N ASP A 205 14.89 7.02 -6.29
CA ASP A 205 15.60 6.57 -7.49
C ASP A 205 14.68 5.69 -8.36
N ASP A 206 13.84 4.83 -7.76
CA ASP A 206 12.83 4.08 -8.51
C ASP A 206 11.86 5.02 -9.23
N VAL A 207 11.38 6.07 -8.54
CA VAL A 207 10.52 7.09 -9.15
C VAL A 207 11.24 7.84 -10.26
N LYS A 208 12.51 8.19 -10.07
CA LYS A 208 13.32 8.83 -11.11
C LYS A 208 13.38 7.99 -12.36
N ASP A 209 13.64 6.69 -12.23
CA ASP A 209 13.78 5.78 -13.37
C ASP A 209 12.42 5.59 -14.07
N ILE A 210 11.35 5.37 -13.31
CA ILE A 210 9.97 5.26 -13.83
C ILE A 210 9.58 6.50 -14.63
N VAL A 211 9.76 7.69 -14.05
CA VAL A 211 9.40 8.97 -14.70
C VAL A 211 10.30 9.22 -15.90
N THR A 212 11.60 8.91 -15.81
CA THR A 212 12.53 9.08 -16.93
C THR A 212 12.13 8.22 -18.12
N ASP A 213 11.83 6.95 -17.89
CA ASP A 213 11.45 6.03 -18.96
C ASP A 213 10.10 6.39 -19.57
N TYR A 214 9.13 6.78 -18.73
CA TYR A 214 7.85 7.28 -19.19
C TYR A 214 8.01 8.54 -20.05
N MET A 215 8.74 9.54 -19.57
CA MET A 215 8.90 10.81 -20.30
C MET A 215 9.70 10.64 -21.60
N LYS A 216 10.66 9.70 -21.65
CA LYS A 216 11.34 9.33 -22.91
C LYS A 216 10.40 8.66 -23.91
N LYS A 217 9.42 7.89 -23.45
CA LYS A 217 8.38 7.31 -24.31
C LYS A 217 7.48 8.43 -24.83
N MET A 218 6.98 9.29 -23.94
CA MET A 218 6.13 10.42 -24.30
C MET A 218 6.81 11.36 -25.31
N SER A 219 8.10 11.68 -25.13
CA SER A 219 8.85 12.53 -26.07
C SER A 219 9.13 11.90 -27.43
N LYS A 220 8.88 10.59 -27.59
CA LYS A 220 8.95 9.92 -28.90
C LYS A 220 7.59 9.84 -29.57
N GLU A 221 6.53 9.69 -28.78
CA GLU A 221 5.15 9.55 -29.27
C GLU A 221 4.52 10.91 -29.59
N TYR A 222 4.87 11.94 -28.81
CA TYR A 222 4.32 13.28 -28.91
C TYR A 222 5.45 14.31 -29.04
N SER A 223 5.43 15.03 -30.16
CA SER A 223 6.51 15.92 -30.59
C SER A 223 6.64 17.21 -29.78
N PHE A 224 5.60 17.59 -29.06
CA PHE A 224 5.60 18.77 -28.20
C PHE A 224 6.43 18.61 -26.91
N TYR A 225 6.88 17.41 -26.55
CA TYR A 225 7.82 17.25 -25.43
C TYR A 225 9.27 17.37 -25.89
N SER A 226 9.95 18.42 -25.43
CA SER A 226 11.38 18.58 -25.66
C SER A 226 12.21 17.70 -24.69
N LYS A 227 13.49 17.53 -25.00
CA LYS A 227 14.45 16.89 -24.09
C LYS A 227 14.60 17.66 -22.77
N ASP A 228 14.43 18.98 -22.80
CA ASP A 228 14.50 19.82 -21.61
C ASP A 228 13.26 19.65 -20.72
N ASP A 229 12.08 19.47 -21.32
CA ASP A 229 10.84 19.16 -20.60
C ASP A 229 10.93 17.82 -19.88
N VAL A 230 11.50 16.80 -20.53
CA VAL A 230 11.79 15.50 -19.91
C VAL A 230 12.65 15.70 -18.66
N LYS A 231 13.76 16.44 -18.76
CA LYS A 231 14.68 16.65 -17.65
C LYS A 231 14.04 17.45 -16.50
N LYS A 232 13.27 18.50 -16.83
CA LYS A 232 12.56 19.33 -15.85
C LYS A 232 11.52 18.49 -15.11
N THR A 233 10.70 17.74 -15.84
CA THR A 233 9.63 16.89 -15.30
C THR A 233 10.19 15.82 -14.36
N VAL A 234 11.26 15.12 -14.75
CA VAL A 234 11.93 14.13 -13.90
C VAL A 234 12.44 14.77 -12.61
N LYS A 235 13.08 15.95 -12.71
CA LYS A 235 13.62 16.65 -11.53
C LYS A 235 12.51 17.05 -10.57
N THR A 236 11.42 17.61 -11.08
CA THR A 236 10.25 18.03 -10.31
C THR A 236 9.61 16.83 -9.61
N ALA A 237 9.27 15.78 -10.36
CA ALA A 237 8.63 14.57 -9.81
C ALA A 237 9.46 13.90 -8.69
N VAL A 238 10.78 13.81 -8.86
CA VAL A 238 11.67 13.26 -7.83
C VAL A 238 11.74 14.15 -6.59
N SER A 239 11.70 15.48 -6.77
CA SER A 239 11.70 16.43 -5.66
C SER A 239 10.41 16.33 -4.86
N GLU A 240 9.27 16.36 -5.54
CA GLU A 240 7.94 16.23 -4.94
C GLU A 240 7.80 14.89 -4.21
N TYR A 241 8.19 13.79 -4.85
CA TYR A 241 8.16 12.48 -4.22
C TYR A 241 9.01 12.43 -2.93
N LYS A 242 10.21 13.03 -2.93
CA LYS A 242 11.06 13.12 -1.73
C LYS A 242 10.41 13.89 -0.59
N ASP A 243 9.54 14.87 -0.89
CA ASP A 243 8.80 15.57 0.15
C ASP A 243 7.68 14.69 0.71
N THR A 244 7.02 13.88 -0.13
CA THR A 244 5.98 12.93 0.31
C THR A 244 6.55 11.82 1.20
N LEU A 245 7.81 11.44 1.00
CA LEU A 245 8.52 10.49 1.88
C LEU A 245 8.75 11.04 3.30
N LYS A 246 8.65 12.36 3.50
CA LYS A 246 8.80 13.00 4.82
C LYS A 246 7.46 13.19 5.53
N GLU A 247 6.36 12.87 4.87
CA GLU A 247 5.03 13.00 5.43
C GLU A 247 4.71 11.83 6.37
N THR A 248 3.83 12.11 7.32
CA THR A 248 3.21 11.05 8.13
C THR A 248 1.81 10.80 7.60
N ARG A 249 1.48 9.54 7.30
CA ARG A 249 0.17 9.14 6.81
C ARG A 249 -0.46 8.14 7.77
N THR A 250 -1.63 8.48 8.28
CA THR A 250 -2.40 7.65 9.21
C THR A 250 -3.81 7.47 8.68
N TYR A 251 -4.48 6.39 9.05
CA TYR A 251 -5.86 6.20 8.66
C TYR A 251 -6.74 5.65 9.78
N VAL A 252 -8.04 5.88 9.66
CA VAL A 252 -9.06 5.30 10.53
C VAL A 252 -10.08 4.61 9.65
N LYS A 253 -10.38 3.35 9.96
CA LYS A 253 -11.40 2.55 9.27
C LYS A 253 -12.71 2.60 10.04
N HIS A 254 -13.82 2.76 9.33
CA HIS A 254 -15.18 2.68 9.87
C HIS A 254 -16.10 1.99 8.86
N GLY A 255 -16.52 0.76 9.15
CA GLY A 255 -17.37 -0.01 8.24
C GLY A 255 -16.68 -0.27 6.89
N ASP A 256 -17.36 0.15 5.82
CA ASP A 256 -16.94 0.16 4.42
C ASP A 256 -16.10 1.39 4.04
N GLU A 257 -15.89 2.33 4.96
CA GLU A 257 -15.10 3.54 4.74
C GLU A 257 -13.75 3.50 5.46
N PHE A 258 -12.80 4.28 4.94
CA PHE A 258 -11.64 4.69 5.70
C PHE A 258 -11.28 6.15 5.41
N THR A 259 -10.78 6.84 6.43
CA THR A 259 -10.29 8.22 6.32
C THR A 259 -8.78 8.23 6.46
N LEU A 260 -8.09 8.72 5.44
CA LEU A 260 -6.65 8.94 5.40
C LEU A 260 -6.35 10.39 5.79
N ASN A 261 -5.42 10.56 6.73
CA ASN A 261 -4.89 11.86 7.15
C ASN A 261 -3.40 11.91 6.81
N ILE A 262 -3.00 12.97 6.12
CA ILE A 262 -1.60 13.27 5.78
C ILE A 262 -1.15 14.49 6.56
N TYR A 263 0.00 14.35 7.20
CA TYR A 263 0.65 15.39 7.97
C TYR A 263 1.99 15.74 7.33
N ASP A 264 2.32 17.02 7.33
CA ASP A 264 3.63 17.50 6.89
C ASP A 264 4.76 16.99 7.82
N LYS A 265 6.00 17.28 7.42
CA LYS A 265 7.21 16.95 8.21
C LYS A 265 7.25 17.60 9.61
N LYS A 266 6.39 18.57 9.89
CA LYS A 266 6.26 19.24 11.21
C LYS A 266 5.08 18.68 12.02
N GLY A 267 4.35 17.70 11.49
CA GLY A 267 3.18 17.10 12.12
C GLY A 267 1.89 17.92 11.97
N LYS A 268 1.85 18.92 11.09
CA LYS A 268 0.64 19.69 10.80
C LYS A 268 -0.22 18.95 9.77
N LEU A 269 -1.52 18.86 10.01
CA LEU A 269 -2.46 18.24 9.09
C LEU A 269 -2.46 19.01 7.76
N LYS A 270 -2.08 18.33 6.67
CA LYS A 270 -2.14 18.85 5.30
C LYS A 270 -3.44 18.47 4.63
N MET A 271 -3.91 17.24 4.87
CA MET A 271 -4.92 16.63 4.02
C MET A 271 -5.71 15.57 4.77
N THR A 272 -7.02 15.54 4.49
CA THR A 272 -7.93 14.51 4.96
C THR A 272 -8.80 14.05 3.80
N THR A 273 -8.75 12.76 3.49
CA THR A 273 -9.56 12.14 2.43
C THR A 273 -10.30 10.93 2.98
N THR A 274 -11.61 10.87 2.77
CA THR A 274 -12.43 9.70 3.10
C THR A 274 -12.74 8.93 1.82
N TYR A 275 -12.45 7.64 1.88
CA TYR A 275 -12.69 6.67 0.82
C TYR A 275 -13.78 5.69 1.24
N LYS A 276 -14.67 5.34 0.32
CA LYS A 276 -15.75 4.37 0.53
C LYS A 276 -15.60 3.18 -0.41
N LEU A 277 -15.69 1.96 0.13
CA LEU A 277 -15.66 0.73 -0.65
C LEU A 277 -16.89 0.66 -1.56
N MET A 278 -16.64 0.48 -2.85
CA MET A 278 -17.68 0.28 -3.85
C MET A 278 -18.19 -1.16 -3.82
N SER A 279 -19.37 -1.39 -4.39
CA SER A 279 -19.77 -2.75 -4.71
C SER A 279 -18.78 -3.35 -5.72
N ARG A 280 -18.75 -4.68 -5.83
CA ARG A 280 -17.84 -5.34 -6.78
C ARG A 280 -18.16 -4.92 -8.22
N GLU A 281 -19.44 -4.85 -8.57
CA GLU A 281 -19.92 -4.49 -9.91
C GLU A 281 -19.54 -3.04 -10.23
N ASP A 282 -19.90 -2.08 -9.36
CA ASP A 282 -19.56 -0.67 -9.55
C ASP A 282 -18.03 -0.44 -9.57
N GLY A 283 -17.28 -1.23 -8.79
CA GLY A 283 -15.83 -1.15 -8.70
C GLY A 283 -15.11 -1.68 -9.95
N GLU A 284 -15.69 -2.68 -10.63
CA GLU A 284 -15.22 -3.18 -11.93
C GLU A 284 -15.57 -2.16 -13.03
N GLU A 285 -16.83 -1.69 -13.07
CA GLU A 285 -17.29 -0.65 -14.01
C GLU A 285 -16.46 0.64 -13.91
N ARG A 286 -16.17 1.11 -12.68
CA ARG A 286 -15.32 2.30 -12.45
C ARG A 286 -13.94 2.17 -13.09
N LYS A 287 -13.36 0.97 -13.08
CA LYS A 287 -12.03 0.74 -13.63
C LYS A 287 -12.06 0.72 -15.16
N ASP A 288 -13.13 0.19 -15.73
CA ASP A 288 -13.39 0.17 -17.17
C ASP A 288 -13.64 1.59 -17.70
N ASP A 289 -14.48 2.38 -17.03
CA ASP A 289 -14.73 3.79 -17.34
C ASP A 289 -13.41 4.60 -17.38
N TYR A 290 -12.54 4.39 -16.38
CA TYR A 290 -11.24 5.04 -16.34
C TYR A 290 -10.35 4.63 -17.52
N ASP A 291 -10.34 3.35 -17.90
CA ASP A 291 -9.54 2.88 -19.02
C ASP A 291 -10.07 3.38 -20.37
N ASP A 292 -11.37 3.57 -20.51
CA ASP A 292 -11.97 4.20 -21.68
C ASP A 292 -11.64 5.69 -21.75
N ALA A 293 -11.74 6.42 -20.63
CA ALA A 293 -11.30 7.81 -20.55
C ALA A 293 -9.80 7.97 -20.91
N VAL A 294 -8.95 7.02 -20.50
CA VAL A 294 -7.52 6.97 -20.88
C VAL A 294 -7.33 6.78 -22.39
N LYS A 295 -8.13 5.93 -23.04
CA LYS A 295 -8.06 5.73 -24.49
C LYS A 295 -8.44 7.02 -25.23
N ASP A 296 -9.52 7.67 -24.82
CA ASP A 296 -9.97 8.92 -25.41
C ASP A 296 -8.95 10.03 -25.21
N TYR A 297 -8.40 10.17 -24.00
CA TYR A 297 -7.35 11.15 -23.72
C TYR A 297 -6.09 10.93 -24.58
N LYS A 298 -5.66 9.68 -24.76
CA LYS A 298 -4.52 9.36 -25.65
C LYS A 298 -4.79 9.73 -27.10
N LYS A 299 -6.03 9.53 -27.57
CA LYS A 299 -6.44 9.93 -28.92
C LYS A 299 -6.38 11.44 -29.10
N ASP A 300 -6.90 12.21 -28.14
CA ASP A 300 -6.85 13.67 -28.14
C ASP A 300 -5.42 14.20 -28.12
N LEU A 301 -4.55 13.63 -27.27
CA LEU A 301 -3.12 13.97 -27.25
C LEU A 301 -2.44 13.71 -28.59
N LYS A 302 -2.83 12.63 -29.29
CA LYS A 302 -2.25 12.31 -30.59
C LYS A 302 -2.67 13.33 -31.65
N GLU A 303 -3.95 13.72 -31.67
CA GLU A 303 -4.45 14.77 -32.55
C GLU A 303 -3.74 16.12 -32.29
N ILE A 304 -3.49 16.46 -31.03
CA ILE A 304 -2.74 17.67 -30.65
C ILE A 304 -1.30 17.58 -31.17
N SER A 305 -0.63 16.44 -31.00
CA SER A 305 0.73 16.25 -31.50
C SER A 305 0.82 16.37 -33.02
N ASP A 306 -0.12 15.77 -33.75
CA ASP A 306 -0.10 15.80 -35.22
C ASP A 306 -0.33 17.24 -35.73
N LYS A 307 -1.19 18.02 -35.06
CA LYS A 307 -1.35 19.47 -35.32
C LYS A 307 -0.08 20.27 -34.99
N TYR A 308 0.57 19.95 -33.88
CA TYR A 308 1.81 20.62 -33.48
C TYR A 308 2.91 20.44 -34.54
N ASP A 309 3.04 19.23 -35.09
CA ASP A 309 3.96 18.94 -36.18
C ASP A 309 3.63 19.78 -37.42
N GLU A 310 2.35 19.83 -37.82
CA GLU A 310 1.89 20.65 -38.94
C GLU A 310 2.24 22.14 -38.76
N TYR A 311 1.99 22.73 -37.59
CA TYR A 311 2.32 24.13 -37.32
C TYR A 311 3.82 24.39 -37.21
N SER A 312 4.59 23.43 -36.71
CA SER A 312 6.05 23.56 -36.58
C SER A 312 6.76 23.63 -37.94
N ASP A 313 6.19 22.98 -38.97
CA ASP A 313 6.70 22.99 -40.34
C ASP A 313 6.49 24.35 -41.05
N TYR A 314 5.52 25.17 -40.60
CA TYR A 314 5.27 26.50 -41.18
C TYR A 314 6.19 27.61 -40.62
N GLY A 315 7.21 27.28 -39.83
CA GLY A 315 8.21 28.24 -39.34
C GLY A 315 7.69 29.28 -38.35
N TYR A 316 6.41 29.22 -37.98
CA TYR A 316 5.86 29.93 -36.84
C TYR A 316 6.12 29.09 -35.61
N GLY A 317 7.32 29.29 -35.03
CA GLY A 317 7.64 28.83 -33.69
C GLY A 317 6.76 29.53 -32.66
N TYR A 318 5.47 29.19 -32.61
CA TYR A 318 4.66 29.41 -31.44
C TYR A 318 5.16 28.42 -30.40
N GLY A 319 6.05 28.89 -29.53
CA GLY A 319 6.20 28.33 -28.20
C GLY A 319 4.88 28.50 -27.47
N TYR A 320 3.89 27.67 -27.81
CA TYR A 320 2.80 27.41 -26.91
C TYR A 320 3.43 26.68 -25.74
N ASP A 321 3.69 27.46 -24.70
CA ASP A 321 3.87 27.01 -23.33
C ASP A 321 2.57 26.28 -22.94
N TYR A 322 2.36 25.07 -23.47
CA TYR A 322 1.40 24.11 -22.91
C TYR A 322 1.99 23.61 -21.58
N GLY A 323 2.26 24.55 -20.68
CA GLY A 323 2.41 24.33 -19.26
C GLY A 323 1.04 24.08 -18.64
N TYR A 324 0.26 23.15 -19.21
CA TYR A 324 -0.85 22.55 -18.46
C TYR A 324 -0.23 21.56 -17.49
N GLY A 325 0.06 22.08 -16.29
CA GLY A 325 -0.06 21.34 -15.04
C GLY A 325 0.62 19.98 -14.98
N TYR A 326 1.91 19.87 -15.34
CA TYR A 326 2.73 18.75 -14.85
C TYR A 326 3.20 19.04 -13.41
N GLY A 327 2.22 19.25 -12.52
CA GLY A 327 2.36 18.91 -11.11
C GLY A 327 2.28 17.40 -11.07
N ASN A 328 3.45 16.76 -11.12
CA ASN A 328 3.56 15.33 -10.94
C ASN A 328 3.41 15.13 -9.44
N ASP A 329 2.17 15.25 -8.96
CA ASP A 329 1.75 15.08 -7.57
C ASP A 329 1.94 13.61 -7.17
N TYR A 330 3.21 13.23 -7.04
CA TYR A 330 3.69 11.93 -6.63
C TYR A 330 3.44 11.68 -5.13
N GLY A 331 2.61 12.52 -4.51
CA GLY A 331 2.00 12.23 -3.21
C GLY A 331 1.15 13.36 -2.62
N ASP A 332 1.01 14.50 -3.30
CA ASP A 332 -0.07 15.45 -3.01
C ASP A 332 -1.22 15.18 -3.99
N THR A 333 -1.90 14.05 -3.83
CA THR A 333 -3.09 13.66 -4.60
C THR A 333 -4.21 14.71 -4.55
N TYR A 334 -4.00 15.83 -3.86
CA TYR A 334 -5.03 16.69 -3.33
C TYR A 334 -4.46 17.96 -2.71
N GLY A 335 -3.96 18.86 -3.55
CA GLY A 335 -3.48 20.17 -3.12
C GLY A 335 -2.81 20.95 -4.24
N GLY A 336 -3.58 21.36 -5.25
CA GLY A 336 -3.13 22.43 -6.15
C GLY A 336 -2.86 23.72 -5.38
N TYR A 337 -1.93 24.52 -5.92
CA TYR A 337 -1.40 25.81 -5.49
C TYR A 337 -0.08 25.78 -4.70
N ASN A 338 1.01 25.60 -5.45
CA ASN A 338 2.33 26.11 -5.10
C ASN A 338 2.70 27.24 -6.07
N ASP A 339 1.95 28.34 -6.01
CA ASP A 339 2.39 29.59 -6.65
C ASP A 339 3.46 30.25 -5.79
N GLY A 340 4.61 30.52 -6.42
CA GLY A 340 5.52 31.58 -5.96
C GLY A 340 6.86 31.13 -5.42
N LYS A 341 7.73 30.58 -6.28
CA LYS A 341 9.18 30.88 -6.22
C LYS A 341 9.80 31.12 -7.61
N ASN A 342 9.63 32.37 -8.06
CA ASN A 342 10.69 33.22 -8.59
C ASN A 342 11.36 32.78 -9.91
N SER A 343 10.68 32.98 -11.05
CA SER A 343 11.34 33.40 -12.29
C SER A 343 11.36 34.93 -12.32
N GLY A 344 12.43 35.52 -11.79
CA GLY A 344 12.67 36.96 -11.87
C GLY A 344 12.92 37.39 -13.31
N SER A 345 11.86 37.65 -14.06
CA SER A 345 11.93 38.49 -15.25
C SER A 345 12.00 39.94 -14.77
N LYS A 346 13.21 40.50 -14.74
CA LYS A 346 13.40 41.96 -14.64
C LYS A 346 12.71 42.61 -15.83
N SER A 347 11.54 43.19 -15.62
CA SER A 347 11.07 44.29 -16.44
C SER A 347 11.77 45.55 -15.95
N ASP A 348 12.72 46.04 -16.74
CA ASP A 348 13.29 47.37 -16.57
C ASP A 348 12.18 48.42 -16.81
N SER A 349 11.43 48.75 -15.76
CA SER A 349 10.69 49.99 -15.72
C SER A 349 11.57 51.03 -15.03
N SER A 350 12.16 51.85 -15.88
CA SER A 350 12.77 53.11 -15.49
C SER A 350 11.70 53.99 -14.88
N ASP A 351 11.75 54.21 -13.57
CA ASP A 351 11.25 55.47 -13.06
C ASP A 351 12.07 55.99 -11.89
N SER A 352 12.55 57.21 -12.11
CA SER A 352 13.53 57.89 -11.30
C SER A 352 12.94 58.32 -9.96
N SER A 353 13.62 57.93 -8.89
CA SER A 353 13.41 58.47 -7.55
C SER A 353 13.77 59.96 -7.49
N LYS A 354 12.89 60.77 -6.89
CA LYS A 354 13.28 61.99 -6.17
C LYS A 354 12.29 62.32 -5.04
N LYS A 355 12.74 61.97 -3.83
CA LYS A 355 12.74 62.75 -2.58
C LYS A 355 11.43 63.41 -2.10
N SER A 356 10.97 62.90 -0.95
CA SER A 356 10.57 63.62 0.28
C SER A 356 10.67 65.16 0.22
N SER A 357 9.61 65.88 0.65
CA SER A 357 9.52 66.52 1.98
C SER A 357 8.25 67.37 2.15
N ASP A 358 7.72 67.33 3.38
CA ASP A 358 7.01 68.38 4.15
C ASP A 358 5.54 68.79 3.92
N LYS A 359 4.80 68.77 5.07
CA LYS A 359 3.81 69.72 5.64
C LYS A 359 2.93 70.52 4.66
N ILE A 360 1.60 70.60 4.82
CA ILE A 360 0.76 70.91 6.01
C ILE A 360 -0.57 70.17 5.87
#